data_AF-A0A9P5Z5A0-F1
#
_entry.id   AF-A0A9P5Z5A0-F1
#
_cell.length_a   1.000
_cell.length_b   1.000
_cell.length_c   1.000
_cell.angle_alpha   90.00
_cell.angle_beta   90.00
_cell.angle_gamma   90.00
#
_symmetry.space_group_name_H-M   'P 1'
#
loop_
_entity.id
_entity.type
_entity.pdbx_description
1 polymer ?
#
loop_
_entity_poly.entity_id
_entity_poly.type
_entity_poly.pdbx_seq_one_letter_code
_entity_poly.pdbx_strand_id
1 'polypeptide(L)'
;MQCVPSKQGFPLLSFPPEILLEIAKRLGWEEVLSIRQTCRLLFEITNAREVWVSLFWRLSRENIVPPVLECSLSSYTAAELELVVMRRVSSEKRLRAGEKARERVYLQDQIPMDDEQYLLDGGKWLLTMCNEINKWGRVYVYNLDGEPSGQCIIDLGISTLEDADMYMSCDRDLNNKDVLAYTVCLSPRFSFPPEPFMSVDGDWPGEGIHIYRLIAKGRGENATLEAKKVKYLRYPQFIEPVYDITLRGDYFVQCLEQGEEDDDDPNVLSFEVWNWVLSDTLFHFKARIDVDVTLSDSDISDCDLVLLPSGKAVTFTHCISVYDLSNIRPTPIDRYDEPWALQPYWMSANFSFSSISAYSDPWRDSQVSRLSVVLDGIVFGLTVPHDKSKDPWYQQISDVNVSKFTIADIGMNKLLLYEEKDGRTILTTVGFLWDNDTDLFPKDHLPSAVGSPSRPFSTYICDLVPVFDESSNRLVVFSKGSCILLDFAYK
;
A
#
# COMPACT_ATOMS: atom_id res chain seq x y z
N MET A 1 66.29 -8.19 -32.92
CA MET A 1 65.07 -8.90 -32.48
C MET A 1 64.09 -7.86 -31.96
N GLN A 2 63.09 -7.50 -32.76
CA GLN A 2 61.99 -6.63 -32.34
C GLN A 2 60.85 -7.52 -31.87
N CYS A 3 60.47 -7.42 -30.60
CA CYS A 3 59.23 -8.02 -30.10
C CYS A 3 58.06 -7.27 -30.73
N VAL A 4 57.40 -7.89 -31.70
CA VAL A 4 56.09 -7.46 -32.18
C VAL A 4 55.08 -7.78 -31.08
N PRO A 5 54.37 -6.80 -30.51
CA PRO A 5 53.30 -7.10 -29.57
C PRO A 5 52.19 -7.79 -30.37
N SER A 6 51.98 -9.07 -30.14
CA SER A 6 50.79 -9.77 -30.63
C SER A 6 49.57 -9.01 -30.10
N LYS A 7 48.76 -8.45 -31.00
CA LYS A 7 47.39 -8.05 -30.69
C LYS A 7 46.63 -9.31 -30.27
N GLN A 8 46.76 -9.72 -29.01
CA GLN A 8 45.80 -10.61 -28.39
C GLN A 8 44.50 -9.80 -28.30
N GLY A 9 43.66 -9.91 -29.32
CA GLY A 9 42.31 -9.39 -29.27
C GLY A 9 41.63 -9.96 -28.03
N PHE A 10 40.86 -9.14 -27.33
CA PHE A 10 40.05 -9.59 -26.20
C PHE A 10 39.19 -10.77 -26.66
N PRO A 11 39.36 -11.99 -26.09
CA PRO A 11 38.62 -13.19 -26.53
C PRO A 11 37.10 -13.01 -26.45
N LEU A 12 36.63 -12.10 -25.59
CA LEU A 12 35.22 -11.75 -25.49
C LEU A 12 34.72 -11.03 -26.75
N LEU A 13 35.50 -10.11 -27.31
CA LEU A 13 35.09 -9.31 -28.47
C LEU A 13 35.11 -10.11 -29.79
N SER A 14 35.60 -11.35 -29.78
CA SER A 14 35.48 -12.24 -30.94
C SER A 14 34.16 -13.00 -31.03
N PHE A 15 33.31 -12.94 -29.99
CA PHE A 15 31.99 -13.54 -30.05
C PHE A 15 31.03 -12.71 -30.92
N PRO A 16 30.08 -13.36 -31.60
CA PRO A 16 28.98 -12.67 -32.28
C PRO A 16 28.18 -11.78 -31.31
N PRO A 17 27.65 -10.63 -31.77
CA PRO A 17 26.82 -9.72 -30.96
C PRO A 17 25.67 -10.41 -30.21
N GLU A 18 25.06 -11.42 -30.82
CA GLU A 18 23.96 -12.19 -30.23
C GLU A 18 24.42 -12.97 -28.99
N ILE A 19 25.63 -13.53 -29.03
CA ILE A 19 26.22 -14.24 -27.90
C ILE A 19 26.59 -13.25 -26.79
N LEU A 20 27.14 -12.08 -27.15
CA LEU A 20 27.43 -11.02 -26.19
C LEU A 20 26.15 -10.51 -25.50
N LEU A 21 25.05 -10.41 -26.24
CA LEU A 21 23.76 -10.04 -25.70
C LEU A 21 23.23 -11.09 -24.71
N GLU A 22 23.29 -12.38 -25.05
CA GLU A 22 22.88 -13.46 -24.14
C GLU A 22 23.76 -13.56 -22.89
N ILE A 23 25.05 -13.22 -22.99
CA ILE A 23 25.93 -13.05 -21.83
C ILE A 23 25.45 -11.85 -21.00
N ALA A 24 25.26 -10.68 -21.62
CA ALA A 24 24.86 -9.45 -20.93
C ALA A 24 23.53 -9.60 -20.18
N LYS A 25 22.55 -10.33 -20.72
CA LYS A 25 21.28 -10.63 -20.05
C LYS A 25 21.43 -11.39 -18.73
N ARG A 26 22.55 -12.07 -18.50
CA ARG A 26 22.82 -12.84 -17.27
C ARG A 26 23.57 -12.03 -16.21
N LEU A 27 24.08 -10.85 -16.56
CA LEU A 27 24.92 -10.04 -15.68
C LEU A 27 24.12 -9.28 -14.63
N GLY A 28 24.75 -9.05 -13.48
CA GLY A 28 24.43 -8.05 -12.46
C GLY A 28 24.25 -6.66 -13.05
N TRP A 29 23.45 -5.80 -12.41
CA TRP A 29 23.35 -4.41 -12.84
C TRP A 29 24.71 -3.68 -12.67
N GLU A 30 25.50 -4.02 -11.64
CA GLU A 30 26.87 -3.51 -11.45
C GLU A 30 27.80 -3.92 -12.59
N GLU A 31 27.72 -5.18 -12.99
CA GLU A 31 28.54 -5.75 -14.06
C GLU A 31 28.18 -5.12 -15.41
N VAL A 32 26.88 -4.95 -15.68
CA VAL A 32 26.38 -4.23 -16.87
C VAL A 32 26.94 -2.80 -16.91
N LEU A 33 26.83 -2.04 -15.81
CA LEU A 33 27.34 -0.68 -15.73
C LEU A 33 28.87 -0.60 -15.82
N SER A 34 29.59 -1.62 -15.34
CA SER A 34 31.05 -1.66 -15.42
C SER A 34 31.52 -1.97 -16.84
N ILE A 35 30.90 -2.97 -17.49
CA ILE A 35 31.29 -3.45 -18.81
C ILE A 35 30.96 -2.42 -19.90
N ARG A 36 29.87 -1.64 -19.76
CA ARG A 36 29.53 -0.59 -20.74
C ARG A 36 30.61 0.49 -20.88
N GLN A 37 31.44 0.69 -19.85
CA GLN A 37 32.51 1.69 -19.85
C GLN A 37 33.78 1.22 -20.59
N THR A 38 33.82 -0.04 -21.04
CA THR A 38 35.03 -0.64 -21.61
C THR A 38 35.23 -0.29 -23.09
N CYS A 39 34.20 -0.44 -23.93
CA CYS A 39 34.25 -0.13 -25.35
C CYS A 39 32.85 0.12 -25.93
N ARG A 40 32.80 0.72 -27.12
CA ARG A 40 31.55 1.06 -27.81
C ARG A 40 30.65 -0.15 -28.11
N LEU A 41 31.22 -1.28 -28.52
CA LEU A 41 30.43 -2.49 -28.81
C LEU A 41 29.70 -2.96 -27.54
N LEU A 42 30.41 -3.03 -26.41
CA LEU A 42 29.84 -3.47 -25.16
C LEU A 42 28.85 -2.44 -24.58
N PHE A 43 29.08 -1.15 -24.80
CA PHE A 43 28.08 -0.11 -24.55
C PHE A 43 26.79 -0.35 -25.34
N GLU A 44 26.88 -0.62 -26.65
CA GLU A 44 25.72 -0.88 -27.50
C GLU A 44 24.97 -2.15 -27.08
N ILE A 45 25.69 -3.24 -26.77
CA ILE A 45 25.10 -4.51 -26.29
C ILE A 45 24.39 -4.34 -24.94
N THR A 46 25.04 -3.69 -23.97
CA THR A 46 24.47 -3.49 -22.64
C THR A 46 23.30 -2.52 -22.63
N ASN A 47 23.19 -1.64 -23.62
CA ASN A 47 22.07 -0.73 -23.79
C ASN A 47 20.85 -1.38 -24.51
N ALA A 48 20.95 -2.64 -24.89
CA ALA A 48 19.84 -3.37 -25.48
C ALA A 48 18.69 -3.52 -24.48
N ARG A 49 17.45 -3.41 -24.96
CA ARG A 49 16.25 -3.44 -24.12
C ARG A 49 16.12 -4.77 -23.37
N GLU A 50 16.52 -5.87 -24.00
CA GLU A 50 16.47 -7.23 -23.46
C GLU A 50 17.33 -7.39 -22.21
N VAL A 51 18.45 -6.66 -22.12
CA VAL A 51 19.31 -6.65 -20.93
C VAL A 51 18.54 -6.03 -19.76
N TRP A 52 17.95 -4.86 -19.97
CA TRP A 52 17.18 -4.16 -18.93
C TRP A 52 15.89 -4.88 -18.53
N VAL A 53 15.21 -5.54 -19.48
CA VAL A 53 14.10 -6.46 -19.18
C VAL A 53 14.56 -7.61 -18.28
N SER A 54 15.72 -8.21 -18.57
CA SER A 54 16.28 -9.28 -17.74
C SER A 54 16.62 -8.80 -16.34
N LEU A 55 17.22 -7.61 -16.22
CA LEU A 55 17.53 -6.96 -14.94
C LEU A 55 16.25 -6.66 -14.14
N PHE A 56 15.22 -6.13 -14.79
CA PHE A 56 13.92 -5.87 -14.17
C PHE A 56 13.32 -7.16 -13.59
N TRP A 57 13.22 -8.23 -14.39
CA TRP A 57 12.67 -9.50 -13.91
C TRP A 57 13.50 -10.12 -12.80
N ARG A 58 14.83 -9.96 -12.82
CA ARG A 58 15.66 -10.41 -11.72
C ARG A 58 15.35 -9.63 -10.45
N LEU A 59 15.30 -8.29 -10.51
CA LEU A 59 14.91 -7.47 -9.36
C LEU A 59 13.51 -7.83 -8.83
N SER A 60 12.53 -8.04 -9.71
CA SER A 60 11.17 -8.43 -9.29
C SER A 60 11.12 -9.79 -8.60
N ARG A 61 12.09 -10.69 -8.83
CA ARG A 61 12.19 -11.98 -8.12
C ARG A 61 13.00 -11.89 -6.83
N GLU A 62 13.99 -11.00 -6.80
CA GLU A 62 14.85 -10.73 -5.64
C GLU A 62 14.21 -9.76 -4.64
N ASN A 63 13.00 -9.26 -4.88
CA ASN A 63 12.32 -8.36 -3.95
C ASN A 63 10.90 -8.86 -3.72
N ILE A 64 10.48 -8.91 -2.46
CA ILE A 64 9.09 -9.24 -2.10
C ILE A 64 8.16 -8.23 -2.77
N VAL A 65 8.45 -6.93 -2.62
CA VAL A 65 7.72 -5.87 -3.31
C VAL A 65 8.48 -5.46 -4.59
N PRO A 66 8.01 -5.89 -5.79
CA PRO A 66 8.66 -5.56 -7.04
C PRO A 66 8.42 -4.08 -7.43
N PRO A 67 9.28 -3.49 -8.28
CA PRO A 67 9.02 -2.16 -8.83
C PRO A 67 7.71 -2.12 -9.61
N VAL A 68 6.96 -1.04 -9.43
CA VAL A 68 5.67 -0.80 -10.09
C VAL A 68 5.90 -0.10 -11.44
N LEU A 69 5.25 -0.60 -12.49
CA LEU A 69 5.26 -0.01 -13.82
C LEU A 69 3.93 0.69 -14.09
N GLU A 70 3.99 1.82 -14.79
CA GLU A 70 2.83 2.62 -15.21
C GLU A 70 2.03 1.93 -16.33
N CYS A 71 2.67 1.03 -17.08
CA CYS A 71 2.05 0.27 -18.16
C CYS A 71 2.81 -1.04 -18.43
N SER A 72 2.33 -1.83 -19.40
CA SER A 72 2.94 -3.09 -19.79
C SER A 72 4.44 -2.94 -20.06
N LEU A 73 5.26 -3.87 -19.55
CA LEU A 73 6.71 -3.90 -19.76
C LEU A 73 7.09 -3.78 -21.24
N SER A 74 6.27 -4.32 -22.14
CA SER A 74 6.46 -4.28 -23.60
C SER A 74 6.52 -2.87 -24.19
N SER A 75 5.89 -1.88 -23.55
CA SER A 75 5.83 -0.50 -24.04
C SER A 75 7.10 0.30 -23.71
N TYR A 76 7.87 -0.12 -22.71
CA TYR A 76 9.03 0.61 -22.22
C TYR A 76 10.22 0.48 -23.18
N THR A 77 10.88 1.61 -23.44
CA THR A 77 12.18 1.67 -24.10
C THR A 77 13.29 1.18 -23.17
N ALA A 78 14.47 0.89 -23.73
CA ALA A 78 15.65 0.50 -22.93
C ALA A 78 16.01 1.58 -21.88
N ALA A 79 15.97 2.86 -22.28
CA ALA A 79 16.29 3.98 -21.38
C ALA A 79 15.27 4.12 -20.24
N GLU A 80 13.99 3.95 -20.51
CA GLU A 80 12.96 3.99 -19.46
C GLU A 80 13.11 2.81 -18.48
N LEU A 81 13.43 1.60 -18.98
CA LEU A 81 13.69 0.45 -18.11
C LEU A 81 14.96 0.62 -17.28
N GLU A 82 16.02 1.17 -17.87
CA GLU A 82 17.24 1.54 -17.16
C GLU A 82 16.90 2.47 -15.98
N LEU A 83 16.11 3.52 -16.22
CA LEU A 83 15.69 4.44 -15.15
C LEU A 83 14.91 3.72 -14.04
N VAL A 84 13.96 2.86 -14.38
CA VAL A 84 13.18 2.09 -13.39
C VAL A 84 14.09 1.19 -12.55
N VAL A 85 14.96 0.42 -13.21
CA VAL A 85 15.91 -0.50 -12.55
C VAL A 85 16.88 0.28 -11.66
N MET A 86 17.47 1.35 -12.16
CA MET A 86 18.45 2.14 -11.44
C MET A 86 17.82 2.91 -10.28
N ARG A 87 16.58 3.40 -10.42
CA ARG A 87 15.84 4.05 -9.34
C ARG A 87 15.59 3.08 -8.18
N ARG A 88 15.18 1.84 -8.45
CA ARG A 88 15.02 0.80 -7.42
C ARG A 88 16.35 0.45 -6.75
N VAL A 89 17.37 0.15 -7.55
CA VAL A 89 18.69 -0.26 -7.03
C VAL A 89 19.30 0.84 -6.16
N SER A 90 19.24 2.08 -6.63
CA SER A 90 19.78 3.23 -5.90
C SER A 90 19.04 3.48 -4.60
N SER A 91 17.72 3.37 -4.61
CA SER A 91 16.93 3.61 -3.40
C SER A 91 17.18 2.55 -2.32
N GLU A 92 17.29 1.29 -2.71
CA GLU A 92 17.70 0.19 -1.82
C GLU A 92 19.10 0.41 -1.24
N LYS A 93 20.08 0.76 -2.09
CA LYS A 93 21.45 1.02 -1.63
C LYS A 93 21.51 2.15 -0.64
N ARG A 94 20.84 3.27 -0.94
CA ARG A 94 20.83 4.45 -0.07
C ARG A 94 20.18 4.14 1.27
N LEU A 95 19.04 3.46 1.25
CA LEU A 95 18.31 3.05 2.44
C LEU A 95 19.17 2.14 3.33
N ARG A 96 19.81 1.12 2.76
CA ARG A 96 20.71 0.20 3.48
C ARG A 96 21.96 0.89 4.03
N ALA A 97 22.49 1.88 3.31
CA ALA A 97 23.64 2.66 3.75
C ALA A 97 23.28 3.71 4.82
N GLY A 98 21.99 3.92 5.09
CA GLY A 98 21.51 5.02 5.94
C GLY A 98 21.89 6.40 5.42
N GLU A 99 22.03 6.52 4.11
CA GLU A 99 22.35 7.77 3.44
C GLU A 99 21.12 8.70 3.42
N LYS A 100 21.37 10.01 3.34
CA LYS A 100 20.29 11.01 3.37
C LYS A 100 19.41 10.91 2.13
N ALA A 101 18.11 10.66 2.34
CA ALA A 101 17.11 10.80 1.30
C ALA A 101 17.10 12.22 0.73
N ARG A 102 16.77 12.33 -0.56
CA ARG A 102 16.50 13.61 -1.20
C ARG A 102 15.16 14.11 -0.67
N GLU A 103 15.19 15.31 -0.12
CA GLU A 103 14.03 15.95 0.51
C GLU A 103 13.38 16.94 -0.45
N ARG A 104 12.05 16.93 -0.50
CA ARG A 104 11.24 17.94 -1.19
C ARG A 104 10.14 18.37 -0.23
N VAL A 105 10.09 19.66 0.04
CA VAL A 105 9.09 20.26 0.94
C VAL A 105 8.02 20.93 0.09
N TYR A 106 6.78 20.61 0.38
CA TYR A 106 5.57 21.14 -0.23
C TYR A 106 4.80 21.92 0.84
N LEU A 107 4.47 23.17 0.56
CA LEU A 107 3.70 24.00 1.48
C LEU A 107 2.20 23.67 1.38
N GLN A 108 1.44 24.03 2.42
CA GLN A 108 -0.01 23.76 2.50
C GLN A 108 -0.82 24.31 1.33
N ASP A 109 -0.39 25.41 0.72
CA ASP A 109 -1.03 25.99 -0.47
C ASP A 109 -0.76 25.18 -1.75
N GLN A 110 0.28 24.34 -1.75
CA GLN A 110 0.63 23.45 -2.85
C GLN A 110 -0.03 22.07 -2.71
N ILE A 111 -0.01 21.51 -1.50
CA ILE A 111 -0.66 20.25 -1.15
C ILE A 111 -1.42 20.50 0.17
N PRO A 112 -2.76 20.57 0.15
CA PRO A 112 -3.57 20.65 1.36
C PRO A 112 -3.33 19.44 2.25
N MET A 113 -3.17 19.70 3.54
CA MET A 113 -2.97 18.69 4.57
C MET A 113 -4.35 18.38 5.15
N ASP A 114 -5.12 17.57 4.45
CA ASP A 114 -6.44 17.11 4.90
C ASP A 114 -6.32 15.82 5.75
N ASP A 115 -7.40 15.21 6.21
CA ASP A 115 -7.32 14.08 7.16
C ASP A 115 -6.85 12.77 6.51
N GLU A 116 -7.11 12.60 5.21
CA GLU A 116 -6.80 11.34 4.52
C GLU A 116 -5.91 11.52 3.30
N GLN A 117 -4.78 10.81 3.33
CA GLN A 117 -3.87 10.73 2.20
C GLN A 117 -3.46 9.31 1.89
N TYR A 118 -3.25 9.03 0.61
CA TYR A 118 -2.82 7.74 0.13
C TYR A 118 -1.68 7.90 -0.87
N LEU A 119 -0.51 7.37 -0.53
CA LEU A 119 0.60 7.25 -1.48
C LEU A 119 0.39 5.98 -2.31
N LEU A 120 0.02 6.14 -3.57
CA LEU A 120 -0.25 5.00 -4.44
C LEU A 120 1.02 4.20 -4.74
N ASP A 121 0.86 2.87 -4.83
CA ASP A 121 1.88 1.91 -5.28
C ASP A 121 2.75 2.48 -6.42
N GLY A 122 4.07 2.50 -6.22
CA GLY A 122 5.04 3.11 -7.12
C GLY A 122 5.49 4.51 -6.69
N GLY A 123 4.84 5.10 -5.67
CA GLY A 123 5.30 6.28 -4.94
C GLY A 123 5.32 7.56 -5.77
N LYS A 124 4.58 7.57 -6.87
CA LYS A 124 4.49 8.70 -7.78
C LYS A 124 3.29 9.60 -7.48
N TRP A 125 2.19 9.01 -7.07
CA TRP A 125 0.92 9.70 -6.94
C TRP A 125 0.53 9.75 -5.48
N LEU A 126 0.26 10.95 -4.98
CA LEU A 126 -0.38 11.15 -3.69
C LEU A 126 -1.83 11.53 -3.94
N LEU A 127 -2.76 10.76 -3.39
CA LEU A 127 -4.16 11.15 -3.29
C LEU A 127 -4.37 11.90 -1.98
N THR A 128 -5.13 12.98 -2.02
CA THR A 128 -5.66 13.63 -0.82
C THR A 128 -7.15 13.83 -0.98
N MET A 129 -7.88 13.69 0.11
CA MET A 129 -9.31 13.96 0.12
C MET A 129 -9.58 15.28 0.85
N CYS A 130 -10.29 16.19 0.19
CA CYS A 130 -10.57 17.51 0.76
C CYS A 130 -11.87 17.49 1.56
N ASN A 131 -11.75 17.73 2.87
CA ASN A 131 -12.88 17.84 3.79
C ASN A 131 -13.25 19.30 4.11
N GLU A 132 -12.67 20.28 3.40
CA GLU A 132 -13.05 21.68 3.59
C GLU A 132 -14.55 21.92 3.30
N ILE A 133 -15.16 22.81 4.07
CA ILE A 133 -16.55 23.25 3.88
C ILE A 133 -16.75 23.71 2.42
N ASN A 134 -17.75 23.14 1.72
CA ASN A 134 -18.05 23.30 0.29
C ASN A 134 -17.14 22.55 -0.72
N LYS A 135 -16.21 21.71 -0.25
CA LYS A 135 -15.36 20.87 -1.10
C LYS A 135 -15.42 19.38 -0.75
N TRP A 136 -16.41 19.00 0.06
CA TRP A 136 -16.60 17.65 0.53
C TRP A 136 -16.74 16.63 -0.61
N GLY A 137 -16.17 15.44 -0.42
CA GLY A 137 -16.17 14.38 -1.43
C GLY A 137 -15.31 14.70 -2.66
N ARG A 138 -14.34 15.60 -2.53
CA ARG A 138 -13.35 15.86 -3.60
C ARG A 138 -12.06 15.12 -3.33
N VAL A 139 -11.58 14.41 -4.34
CA VAL A 139 -10.28 13.74 -4.31
C VAL A 139 -9.33 14.43 -5.28
N TYR A 140 -8.21 14.88 -4.75
CA TYR A 140 -7.12 15.49 -5.49
C TYR A 140 -5.99 14.49 -5.69
N VAL A 141 -5.28 14.63 -6.80
CA VAL A 141 -4.09 13.85 -7.10
C VAL A 141 -2.90 14.76 -7.38
N TYR A 142 -1.74 14.39 -6.83
CA TYR A 142 -0.48 15.13 -6.96
C TYR A 142 0.59 14.25 -7.60
N ASN A 143 1.19 14.74 -8.69
CA ASN A 143 2.35 14.08 -9.31
C ASN A 143 3.63 14.43 -8.55
N LEU A 144 4.13 13.48 -7.77
CA LEU A 144 5.34 13.64 -6.98
C LEU A 144 6.63 13.55 -7.80
N ASP A 145 6.59 13.28 -9.11
CA ASP A 145 7.77 13.35 -9.98
C ASP A 145 7.94 14.73 -10.62
N GLY A 146 6.88 15.53 -10.73
CA GLY A 146 6.87 16.86 -11.33
C GLY A 146 6.71 18.01 -10.33
N GLU A 147 6.25 19.16 -10.84
CA GLU A 147 5.78 20.26 -9.99
C GLU A 147 4.42 19.87 -9.37
N PRO A 148 4.25 20.10 -8.05
CA PRO A 148 3.04 19.70 -7.32
C PRO A 148 1.87 20.58 -7.80
N SER A 149 1.08 20.06 -8.72
CA SER A 149 -0.20 20.66 -9.10
C SER A 149 -1.30 19.68 -8.76
N GLY A 150 -2.13 20.04 -7.78
CA GLY A 150 -3.27 19.23 -7.39
C GLY A 150 -4.33 19.24 -8.48
N GLN A 151 -4.63 18.08 -9.04
CA GLN A 151 -5.75 17.92 -9.97
C GLN A 151 -6.92 17.28 -9.23
N CYS A 152 -8.08 17.95 -9.21
CA CYS A 152 -9.31 17.30 -8.75
C CYS A 152 -9.73 16.24 -9.77
N ILE A 153 -9.77 14.97 -9.36
CA ILE A 153 -10.12 13.84 -10.23
C ILE A 153 -11.48 13.24 -9.87
N ILE A 154 -11.95 13.42 -8.64
CA ILE A 154 -13.29 13.01 -8.21
C ILE A 154 -13.94 14.23 -7.55
N ASP A 155 -15.16 14.56 -7.95
CA ASP A 155 -16.01 15.57 -7.31
C ASP A 155 -17.42 14.98 -7.17
N LEU A 156 -17.84 14.72 -5.95
CA LEU A 156 -19.20 14.23 -5.68
C LEU A 156 -20.26 15.33 -5.80
N GLY A 157 -19.86 16.60 -5.91
CA GLY A 157 -20.76 17.74 -6.07
C GLY A 157 -21.61 18.02 -4.84
N ILE A 158 -21.16 17.60 -3.65
CA ILE A 158 -21.92 17.71 -2.42
C ILE A 158 -21.57 19.04 -1.74
N SER A 159 -22.53 19.96 -1.75
CA SER A 159 -22.42 21.21 -1.02
C SER A 159 -22.93 21.01 0.40
N THR A 160 -22.00 21.06 1.37
CA THR A 160 -22.23 21.25 2.81
C THR A 160 -23.12 20.20 3.51
N LEU A 161 -22.50 19.30 4.26
CA LEU A 161 -23.04 18.92 5.56
C LEU A 161 -22.11 19.48 6.62
N GLU A 162 -22.70 20.23 7.55
CA GLU A 162 -22.10 20.38 8.87
C GLU A 162 -22.10 18.95 9.46
N ASP A 163 -20.92 18.45 9.86
CA ASP A 163 -20.74 17.15 10.55
C ASP A 163 -20.73 15.84 9.72
N ALA A 164 -20.44 15.91 8.41
CA ALA A 164 -20.12 14.70 7.64
C ALA A 164 -18.66 14.73 7.17
N ASP A 165 -17.94 13.63 7.41
CA ASP A 165 -16.63 13.37 6.82
C ASP A 165 -16.78 12.29 5.74
N MET A 166 -15.79 12.15 4.87
CA MET A 166 -15.68 10.98 4.02
C MET A 166 -14.53 10.12 4.54
N TYR A 167 -14.60 8.84 4.27
CA TYR A 167 -13.46 7.96 4.22
C TYR A 167 -13.13 7.60 2.78
N MET A 168 -11.86 7.41 2.51
CA MET A 168 -11.27 6.94 1.28
C MET A 168 -10.44 5.71 1.57
N SER A 169 -10.56 4.69 0.71
CA SER A 169 -9.62 3.58 0.66
C SER A 169 -9.28 3.26 -0.79
N CYS A 170 -8.06 2.79 -1.02
CA CYS A 170 -7.53 2.58 -2.36
C CYS A 170 -6.82 1.22 -2.45
N ASP A 171 -7.04 0.51 -3.55
CA ASP A 171 -6.35 -0.74 -3.88
C ASP A 171 -5.83 -0.71 -5.32
N ARG A 172 -4.70 -1.36 -5.56
CA ARG A 172 -4.14 -1.49 -6.90
C ARG A 172 -4.86 -2.59 -7.68
N ASP A 173 -5.32 -2.25 -8.88
CA ASP A 173 -5.92 -3.23 -9.79
C ASP A 173 -4.84 -4.11 -10.46
N LEU A 174 -4.55 -5.25 -9.84
CA LEU A 174 -3.60 -6.24 -10.35
C LEU A 174 -4.11 -7.02 -11.57
N ASN A 175 -5.40 -6.92 -11.90
CA ASN A 175 -5.98 -7.60 -13.06
C ASN A 175 -5.71 -6.83 -14.37
N ASN A 176 -5.46 -5.52 -14.29
CA ASN A 176 -5.08 -4.71 -15.45
C ASN A 176 -3.57 -4.81 -15.71
N LYS A 177 -3.19 -5.54 -16.76
CA LYS A 177 -1.78 -5.76 -17.14
C LYS A 177 -1.25 -4.72 -18.12
N ASP A 178 -2.13 -3.94 -18.74
CA ASP A 178 -1.75 -3.03 -19.81
C ASP A 178 -1.37 -1.66 -19.26
N VAL A 179 -2.09 -1.20 -18.24
CA VAL A 179 -1.97 0.12 -17.65
C VAL A 179 -2.14 0.04 -16.14
N LEU A 180 -1.36 0.83 -15.41
CA LEU A 180 -1.49 0.96 -13.97
C LEU A 180 -2.86 1.56 -13.63
N ALA A 181 -3.62 0.83 -12.83
CA ALA A 181 -4.94 1.21 -12.42
C ALA A 181 -5.14 0.94 -10.94
N TYR A 182 -6.05 1.69 -10.34
CA TYR A 182 -6.43 1.59 -8.94
C TYR A 182 -7.94 1.59 -8.83
N THR A 183 -8.46 0.97 -7.79
CA THR A 183 -9.84 1.11 -7.37
C THR A 183 -9.83 1.99 -6.13
N VAL A 184 -10.66 3.03 -6.12
CA VAL A 184 -10.85 3.92 -4.97
C VAL A 184 -12.28 3.81 -4.52
N CYS A 185 -12.47 3.64 -3.23
CA CYS A 185 -13.75 3.62 -2.57
C CYS A 185 -13.87 4.85 -1.69
N LEU A 186 -15.01 5.53 -1.78
CA LEU A 186 -15.37 6.64 -0.91
C LEU A 186 -16.63 6.27 -0.15
N SER A 187 -16.59 6.37 1.16
CA SER A 187 -17.71 6.10 2.06
C SER A 187 -17.96 7.34 2.92
N PRO A 188 -19.18 7.84 3.07
CA PRO A 188 -19.44 8.86 4.07
C PRO A 188 -19.23 8.30 5.48
N ARG A 189 -18.81 9.20 6.37
CA ARG A 189 -18.73 9.07 7.83
C ARG A 189 -19.77 10.01 8.40
N PHE A 190 -20.67 9.47 9.21
CA PHE A 190 -21.59 10.27 10.00
C PHE A 190 -21.26 10.07 11.46
N SER A 191 -21.04 11.17 12.17
CA SER A 191 -20.92 11.15 13.64
C SER A 191 -22.24 10.79 14.31
N PHE A 192 -23.35 11.05 13.62
CA PHE A 192 -24.70 10.74 14.07
C PHE A 192 -25.51 10.21 12.90
N PRO A 193 -26.43 9.25 13.12
CA PRO A 193 -27.34 8.85 12.06
C PRO A 193 -28.04 10.11 11.55
N PRO A 194 -27.96 10.42 10.24
CA PRO A 194 -28.63 11.60 9.71
C PRO A 194 -30.11 11.47 10.07
N GLU A 195 -30.68 12.50 10.71
CA GLU A 195 -32.10 12.46 11.06
C GLU A 195 -32.90 12.08 9.80
N PRO A 196 -33.80 11.08 9.87
CA PRO A 196 -34.52 10.54 8.70
C PRO A 196 -35.43 11.56 7.98
N PHE A 197 -35.38 12.84 8.36
CA PHE A 197 -36.27 13.91 7.94
C PHE A 197 -35.71 14.84 6.86
N MET A 198 -34.46 14.69 6.38
CA MET A 198 -33.84 15.73 5.53
C MET A 198 -33.91 15.55 3.99
N SER A 199 -34.49 14.48 3.45
CA SER A 199 -34.80 14.43 2.01
C SER A 199 -36.29 14.25 1.73
N VAL A 200 -37.04 15.33 1.92
CA VAL A 200 -38.47 15.39 1.56
C VAL A 200 -38.68 15.12 0.04
N ASP A 201 -37.66 15.26 -0.82
CA ASP A 201 -37.82 15.12 -2.28
C ASP A 201 -36.59 14.65 -3.11
N GLY A 202 -35.56 13.97 -2.57
CA GLY A 202 -34.48 13.51 -3.47
C GLY A 202 -33.39 12.62 -2.88
N ASP A 203 -32.96 11.62 -3.67
CA ASP A 203 -31.78 10.80 -3.41
C ASP A 203 -30.58 11.72 -3.12
N TRP A 204 -30.14 11.80 -1.87
CA TRP A 204 -28.99 12.62 -1.53
C TRP A 204 -27.74 11.96 -2.13
N PRO A 205 -26.94 12.69 -2.93
CA PRO A 205 -25.83 12.10 -3.68
C PRO A 205 -24.72 11.50 -2.81
N GLY A 206 -24.74 11.74 -1.50
CA GLY A 206 -23.86 11.14 -0.50
C GLY A 206 -24.41 9.88 0.21
N GLU A 207 -25.63 9.39 -0.09
CA GLU A 207 -26.26 8.23 0.60
C GLU A 207 -25.65 6.86 0.23
N GLY A 208 -24.36 6.78 -0.04
CA GLY A 208 -23.80 5.51 -0.47
C GLY A 208 -22.30 5.44 -0.56
N ILE A 209 -21.86 4.26 -0.97
CA ILE A 209 -20.47 3.94 -1.24
C ILE A 209 -20.21 4.22 -2.71
N HIS A 210 -19.22 5.07 -3.00
CA HIS A 210 -18.84 5.43 -4.35
C HIS A 210 -17.53 4.75 -4.73
N ILE A 211 -17.56 3.99 -5.81
CA ILE A 211 -16.37 3.28 -6.28
C ILE A 211 -15.96 3.83 -7.63
N TYR A 212 -14.70 4.25 -7.69
CA TYR A 212 -14.03 4.78 -8.87
C TYR A 212 -12.89 3.85 -9.28
N ARG A 213 -12.61 3.83 -10.58
CA ARG A 213 -11.36 3.30 -11.10
C ARG A 213 -10.48 4.45 -11.55
N LEU A 214 -9.28 4.53 -11.01
CA LEU A 214 -8.24 5.45 -11.45
C LEU A 214 -7.38 4.75 -12.49
N ILE A 215 -7.13 5.39 -13.63
CA ILE A 215 -6.34 4.82 -14.73
C ILE A 215 -5.21 5.79 -15.05
N ALA A 216 -3.96 5.30 -15.01
CA ALA A 216 -2.81 6.06 -15.42
C ALA A 216 -2.84 6.32 -16.93
N LYS A 217 -2.51 7.54 -17.35
CA LYS A 217 -2.33 7.90 -18.75
C LYS A 217 -0.99 8.55 -18.97
N GLY A 218 -0.40 8.32 -20.14
CA GLY A 218 0.94 8.81 -20.43
C GLY A 218 2.02 8.11 -19.59
N ARG A 219 3.21 8.70 -19.55
CA ARG A 219 4.39 8.18 -18.84
C ARG A 219 5.29 9.30 -18.36
N GLY A 220 6.13 8.99 -17.36
CA GLY A 220 7.14 9.93 -16.86
C GLY A 220 6.50 11.20 -16.30
N GLU A 221 7.18 12.34 -16.35
CA GLU A 221 6.69 13.59 -15.71
C GLU A 221 5.32 14.05 -16.24
N ASN A 222 4.94 13.67 -17.46
CA ASN A 222 3.66 14.01 -18.09
C ASN A 222 2.56 12.97 -17.88
N ALA A 223 2.81 11.92 -17.09
CA ALA A 223 1.75 10.98 -16.74
C ALA A 223 0.64 11.71 -15.97
N THR A 224 -0.59 11.28 -16.12
CA THR A 224 -1.76 11.76 -15.38
C THR A 224 -2.56 10.58 -14.82
N LEU A 225 -3.45 10.85 -13.87
CA LEU A 225 -4.46 9.89 -13.42
C LEU A 225 -5.85 10.40 -13.78
N GLU A 226 -6.67 9.53 -14.33
CA GLU A 226 -8.08 9.83 -14.61
C GLU A 226 -8.99 8.92 -13.78
N ALA A 227 -10.00 9.51 -13.15
CA ALA A 227 -11.01 8.75 -12.43
C ALA A 227 -12.22 8.46 -13.31
N LYS A 228 -12.75 7.24 -13.20
CA LYS A 228 -14.01 6.82 -13.80
C LYS A 228 -14.87 6.16 -12.74
N LYS A 229 -16.07 6.68 -12.47
CA LYS A 229 -17.03 6.02 -11.59
C LYS A 229 -17.38 4.64 -12.16
N VAL A 230 -17.22 3.59 -11.38
CA VAL A 230 -17.53 2.20 -11.78
C VAL A 230 -18.74 1.65 -11.04
N LYS A 231 -18.97 2.06 -9.80
CA LYS A 231 -20.08 1.59 -8.99
C LYS A 231 -20.58 2.66 -8.04
N TYR A 232 -21.84 2.51 -7.66
CA TYR A 232 -22.48 3.20 -6.55
C TYR A 232 -23.32 2.16 -5.82
N LEU A 233 -23.15 2.04 -4.52
CA LEU A 233 -23.93 1.16 -3.66
C LEU A 233 -24.68 2.05 -2.66
N ARG A 234 -26.00 1.96 -2.65
CA ARG A 234 -26.85 2.74 -1.74
C ARG A 234 -26.83 2.12 -0.35
N TYR A 235 -26.83 2.92 0.71
CA TYR A 235 -27.06 2.38 2.04
C TYR A 235 -28.51 1.95 2.27
N PRO A 236 -28.74 0.86 3.02
CA PRO A 236 -30.07 0.48 3.44
C PRO A 236 -30.52 1.36 4.63
N GLN A 237 -31.02 2.57 4.37
CA GLN A 237 -31.80 3.49 5.24
C GLN A 237 -31.28 3.87 6.65
N PHE A 238 -30.42 3.09 7.30
CA PHE A 238 -29.78 3.38 8.57
C PHE A 238 -28.28 3.13 8.42
N ILE A 239 -27.48 4.11 8.82
CA ILE A 239 -26.02 4.02 8.75
C ILE A 239 -25.53 4.11 10.18
N GLU A 240 -25.07 2.98 10.71
CA GLU A 240 -24.26 2.96 11.93
C GLU A 240 -23.00 3.83 11.70
N PRO A 241 -22.47 4.49 12.73
CA PRO A 241 -21.23 5.25 12.60
C PRO A 241 -20.13 4.37 12.01
N VAL A 242 -19.57 4.82 10.88
CA VAL A 242 -18.43 4.17 10.23
C VAL A 242 -17.16 4.69 10.90
N TYR A 243 -16.29 3.80 11.33
CA TYR A 243 -15.00 4.15 11.95
C TYR A 243 -13.82 4.07 11.00
N ASP A 244 -13.88 3.13 10.06
CA ASP A 244 -12.83 2.89 9.10
C ASP A 244 -13.39 2.13 7.91
N ILE A 245 -12.67 2.20 6.79
CA ILE A 245 -12.97 1.40 5.61
C ILE A 245 -11.69 0.79 5.02
N THR A 246 -11.82 -0.39 4.44
CA THR A 246 -10.75 -0.98 3.65
C THR A 246 -11.28 -1.57 2.35
N LEU A 247 -10.46 -1.48 1.30
CA LEU A 247 -10.78 -1.95 -0.03
C LEU A 247 -9.67 -2.88 -0.51
N ARG A 248 -10.03 -4.05 -1.04
CA ARG A 248 -9.09 -4.91 -1.76
C ARG A 248 -9.77 -5.83 -2.76
N GLY A 249 -9.32 -5.78 -4.01
CA GLY A 249 -9.89 -6.53 -5.11
C GLY A 249 -11.40 -6.29 -5.23
N ASP A 250 -12.18 -7.36 -5.13
CA ASP A 250 -13.63 -7.32 -5.29
C ASP A 250 -14.38 -7.01 -3.99
N TYR A 251 -13.64 -6.82 -2.88
CA TYR A 251 -14.20 -6.66 -1.55
C TYR A 251 -13.94 -5.29 -0.97
N PHE A 252 -14.91 -4.81 -0.21
CA PHE A 252 -14.90 -3.57 0.55
C PHE A 252 -15.41 -3.88 1.96
N VAL A 253 -14.84 -3.24 2.98
CA VAL A 253 -15.23 -3.43 4.37
C VAL A 253 -15.45 -2.09 5.03
N GLN A 254 -16.44 -2.05 5.90
CA GLN A 254 -16.69 -0.95 6.84
C GLN A 254 -16.59 -1.48 8.25
N CYS A 255 -15.87 -0.77 9.10
CA CYS A 255 -15.93 -0.96 10.55
C CYS A 255 -17.10 -0.13 11.09
N LEU A 256 -18.04 -0.79 11.76
CA LEU A 256 -19.25 -0.18 12.30
C LEU A 256 -19.23 -0.27 13.83
N GLU A 257 -19.64 0.82 14.48
CA GLU A 257 -19.97 0.80 15.90
C GLU A 257 -21.42 0.42 16.12
N GLN A 258 -21.63 -0.65 16.89
CA GLN A 258 -22.96 -0.95 17.39
C GLN A 258 -23.10 -0.33 18.78
N GLY A 259 -23.77 0.81 18.83
CA GLY A 259 -24.30 1.33 20.08
C GLY A 259 -25.74 0.88 20.26
N GLU A 260 -26.05 0.18 21.34
CA GLU A 260 -27.43 0.14 21.82
C GLU A 260 -27.75 1.50 22.48
N GLU A 261 -29.00 1.94 22.41
CA GLU A 261 -29.43 3.21 23.06
C GLU A 261 -29.31 3.15 24.61
N ASP A 262 -29.07 1.96 25.17
CA ASP A 262 -28.93 1.73 26.60
C ASP A 262 -27.44 1.81 26.99
N ASP A 263 -27.09 2.82 27.81
CA ASP A 263 -25.74 3.16 28.31
C ASP A 263 -24.95 2.02 29.01
N ASP A 264 -25.56 0.83 29.19
CA ASP A 264 -24.99 -0.28 29.97
C ASP A 264 -24.43 -1.43 29.11
N ASP A 265 -24.70 -1.50 27.81
CA ASP A 265 -24.15 -2.56 26.94
C ASP A 265 -22.82 -2.13 26.28
N PRO A 266 -21.78 -2.98 26.31
CA PRO A 266 -20.48 -2.65 25.75
C PRO A 266 -20.59 -2.44 24.23
N ASN A 267 -19.93 -1.41 23.71
CA ASN A 267 -19.88 -1.14 22.27
C ASN A 267 -19.38 -2.37 21.52
N VAL A 268 -20.23 -2.97 20.69
CA VAL A 268 -19.85 -4.12 19.87
C VAL A 268 -19.34 -3.59 18.54
N LEU A 269 -18.08 -3.88 18.22
CA LEU A 269 -17.54 -3.62 16.89
C LEU A 269 -17.98 -4.72 15.93
N SER A 270 -18.45 -4.32 14.76
CA SER A 270 -18.73 -5.25 13.67
C SER A 270 -18.13 -4.78 12.37
N PHE A 271 -17.75 -5.72 11.52
CA PHE A 271 -17.27 -5.42 10.17
C PHE A 271 -18.32 -5.83 9.15
N GLU A 272 -18.82 -4.88 8.36
CA GLU A 272 -19.67 -5.19 7.22
C GLU A 272 -18.81 -5.38 5.97
N VAL A 273 -18.77 -6.61 5.47
CA VAL A 273 -17.98 -7.00 4.29
C VAL A 273 -18.87 -7.09 3.07
N TRP A 274 -18.52 -6.34 2.04
CA TRP A 274 -19.24 -6.25 0.78
C TRP A 274 -18.40 -6.87 -0.34
N ASN A 275 -19.02 -7.66 -1.21
CA ASN A 275 -18.52 -7.90 -2.56
C ASN A 275 -19.15 -6.87 -3.50
N TRP A 276 -18.42 -5.78 -3.74
CA TRP A 276 -18.95 -4.64 -4.47
C TRP A 276 -19.13 -4.91 -5.97
N VAL A 277 -18.38 -5.88 -6.51
CA VAL A 277 -18.46 -6.29 -7.92
C VAL A 277 -19.77 -7.03 -8.18
N LEU A 278 -20.14 -7.95 -7.29
CA LEU A 278 -21.36 -8.76 -7.41
C LEU A 278 -22.62 -8.00 -6.98
N SER A 279 -22.50 -7.04 -6.07
CA SER A 279 -23.62 -6.19 -5.64
C SER A 279 -24.19 -5.39 -6.82
N ASP A 280 -25.49 -5.11 -6.83
CA ASP A 280 -26.17 -4.31 -7.85
C ASP A 280 -27.25 -3.40 -7.23
N THR A 281 -28.20 -2.93 -8.04
CA THR A 281 -29.29 -2.04 -7.59
C THR A 281 -30.45 -2.77 -6.94
N LEU A 282 -30.43 -4.09 -6.86
CA LEU A 282 -31.47 -4.93 -6.28
C LEU A 282 -30.95 -5.74 -5.08
N PHE A 283 -29.69 -6.15 -5.13
CA PHE A 283 -29.06 -7.01 -4.13
C PHE A 283 -27.67 -6.48 -3.73
N HIS A 284 -27.40 -6.57 -2.45
CA HIS A 284 -26.07 -6.38 -1.89
C HIS A 284 -25.49 -7.73 -1.52
N PHE A 285 -24.34 -8.08 -2.08
CA PHE A 285 -23.60 -9.24 -1.65
C PHE A 285 -22.78 -8.83 -0.45
N LYS A 286 -23.37 -8.97 0.75
CA LYS A 286 -22.73 -8.56 1.98
C LYS A 286 -22.87 -9.59 3.09
N ALA A 287 -21.97 -9.51 4.06
CA ALA A 287 -21.98 -10.30 5.27
C ALA A 287 -21.39 -9.48 6.41
N ARG A 288 -21.62 -9.95 7.63
CA ARG A 288 -21.13 -9.30 8.84
C ARG A 288 -20.07 -10.18 9.49
N ILE A 289 -19.03 -9.59 10.06
CA ILE A 289 -18.11 -10.27 10.96
C ILE A 289 -18.30 -9.62 12.31
N ASP A 290 -18.88 -10.39 13.22
CA ASP A 290 -19.02 -9.99 14.61
C ASP A 290 -17.73 -10.28 15.34
N VAL A 291 -17.25 -9.27 16.03
CA VAL A 291 -16.06 -9.40 16.83
C VAL A 291 -16.51 -9.31 18.28
N ASP A 292 -16.32 -10.40 19.01
CA ASP A 292 -16.64 -10.46 20.43
C ASP A 292 -15.56 -9.67 21.19
N VAL A 293 -15.89 -8.41 21.39
CA VAL A 293 -15.02 -7.38 21.92
C VAL A 293 -15.68 -6.92 23.21
N THR A 294 -15.56 -7.70 24.29
CA THR A 294 -15.86 -7.21 25.65
C THR A 294 -14.73 -6.28 26.09
N LEU A 295 -14.47 -5.23 25.33
CA LEU A 295 -13.40 -4.30 25.60
C LEU A 295 -13.88 -3.16 26.48
N SER A 296 -12.94 -2.58 27.21
CA SER A 296 -13.15 -1.25 27.78
C SER A 296 -13.04 -0.21 26.66
N ASP A 297 -13.66 0.96 26.81
CA ASP A 297 -13.65 2.05 25.80
C ASP A 297 -12.25 2.40 25.26
N SER A 298 -11.18 2.11 26.01
CA SER A 298 -9.80 2.35 25.58
C SER A 298 -9.27 1.39 24.51
N ASP A 299 -9.91 0.25 24.30
CA ASP A 299 -9.33 -0.84 23.50
C ASP A 299 -10.05 -1.01 22.13
N ILE A 300 -11.11 -0.22 21.86
CA ILE A 300 -11.84 -0.21 20.57
C ILE A 300 -10.88 0.06 19.39
N SER A 301 -9.82 0.83 19.61
CA SER A 301 -8.79 1.11 18.59
C SER A 301 -7.93 -0.09 18.19
N ASP A 302 -8.02 -1.22 18.89
CA ASP A 302 -7.14 -2.37 18.68
C ASP A 302 -7.74 -3.45 17.76
N CYS A 303 -8.93 -3.21 17.20
CA CYS A 303 -9.61 -4.13 16.29
C CYS A 303 -9.42 -3.72 14.84
N ASP A 304 -8.57 -4.45 14.13
CA ASP A 304 -8.30 -4.23 12.70
C ASP A 304 -8.84 -5.37 11.84
N LEU A 305 -9.30 -5.04 10.63
CA LEU A 305 -9.60 -6.02 9.58
C LEU A 305 -8.77 -5.73 8.34
N VAL A 306 -7.99 -6.74 7.93
CA VAL A 306 -7.19 -6.71 6.71
C VAL A 306 -7.80 -7.62 5.66
N LEU A 307 -8.21 -7.03 4.54
CA LEU A 307 -8.62 -7.79 3.37
C LEU A 307 -7.39 -8.42 2.72
N LEU A 308 -7.42 -9.75 2.56
CA LEU A 308 -6.37 -10.47 1.87
C LEU A 308 -6.71 -10.66 0.39
N PRO A 309 -5.69 -10.75 -0.47
CA PRO A 309 -5.88 -11.33 -1.78
C PRO A 309 -6.51 -12.73 -1.68
N SER A 310 -7.22 -13.15 -2.72
CA SER A 310 -7.97 -14.43 -2.81
C SER A 310 -9.35 -14.48 -2.12
N GLY A 311 -9.91 -13.34 -1.70
CA GLY A 311 -11.23 -13.30 -1.09
C GLY A 311 -11.24 -13.88 0.32
N LYS A 312 -10.21 -13.52 1.10
CA LYS A 312 -10.12 -13.82 2.53
C LYS A 312 -10.00 -12.52 3.31
N ALA A 313 -10.32 -12.55 4.58
CA ALA A 313 -10.07 -11.46 5.51
C ALA A 313 -9.36 -12.00 6.75
N VAL A 314 -8.58 -11.14 7.39
CA VAL A 314 -7.99 -11.40 8.70
C VAL A 314 -8.52 -10.33 9.64
N THR A 315 -9.12 -10.73 10.74
CA THR A 315 -9.32 -9.81 11.85
C THR A 315 -8.25 -10.03 12.88
N PHE A 316 -7.91 -8.95 13.55
CA PHE A 316 -7.01 -9.00 14.66
C PHE A 316 -7.67 -8.42 15.90
N THR A 317 -7.76 -9.26 16.93
CA THR A 317 -8.22 -8.91 18.28
C THR A 317 -7.33 -9.61 19.30
N HIS A 318 -7.89 -10.12 20.41
CA HIS A 318 -7.24 -11.10 21.29
C HIS A 318 -6.80 -12.40 20.58
N CYS A 319 -7.27 -12.63 19.36
CA CYS A 319 -6.82 -13.70 18.48
C CYS A 319 -6.68 -13.19 17.04
N ILE A 320 -5.95 -13.94 16.21
CA ILE A 320 -5.96 -13.75 14.77
C ILE A 320 -7.02 -14.68 14.21
N SER A 321 -8.04 -14.13 13.55
CA SER A 321 -9.11 -14.91 12.94
C SER A 321 -9.10 -14.72 11.44
N VAL A 322 -9.26 -15.82 10.69
CA VAL A 322 -9.22 -15.80 9.22
C VAL A 322 -10.57 -16.25 8.67
N TYR A 323 -11.12 -15.44 7.78
CA TYR A 323 -12.44 -15.59 7.20
C TYR A 323 -12.35 -15.88 5.71
N ASP A 324 -13.35 -16.63 5.23
CA ASP A 324 -13.52 -16.94 3.82
C ASP A 324 -14.70 -16.16 3.25
N LEU A 325 -14.39 -15.14 2.44
CA LEU A 325 -15.37 -14.21 1.89
C LEU A 325 -16.12 -14.80 0.69
N SER A 326 -15.73 -15.98 0.20
CA SER A 326 -16.47 -16.65 -0.88
C SER A 326 -17.88 -17.13 -0.46
N ASN A 327 -18.18 -17.11 0.84
CA ASN A 327 -19.48 -17.49 1.39
C ASN A 327 -20.48 -16.34 1.54
N ILE A 328 -20.12 -15.13 1.10
CA ILE A 328 -21.01 -13.96 1.12
C ILE A 328 -22.25 -14.23 0.25
N ARG A 329 -23.43 -13.80 0.74
CA ARG A 329 -24.74 -14.06 0.12
C ARG A 329 -25.40 -12.76 -0.33
N PRO A 330 -26.32 -12.81 -1.32
CA PRO A 330 -27.11 -11.65 -1.69
C PRO A 330 -28.17 -11.34 -0.63
N THR A 331 -28.28 -10.07 -0.27
CA THR A 331 -29.29 -9.48 0.61
C THR A 331 -30.09 -8.44 -0.20
N PRO A 332 -31.42 -8.50 -0.25
CA PRO A 332 -32.23 -7.50 -0.95
C PRO A 332 -32.06 -6.11 -0.32
N ILE A 333 -31.93 -5.05 -1.14
CA ILE A 333 -31.72 -3.67 -0.65
C ILE A 333 -32.91 -3.17 0.18
N ASP A 334 -34.13 -3.55 -0.22
CA ASP A 334 -35.37 -3.07 0.42
C ASP A 334 -35.71 -3.79 1.74
N ARG A 335 -34.85 -4.72 2.19
CA ARG A 335 -35.05 -5.44 3.44
C ARG A 335 -33.96 -5.09 4.43
N TYR A 336 -34.40 -4.66 5.60
CA TYR A 336 -33.57 -4.61 6.81
C TYR A 336 -33.43 -6.03 7.38
N ASP A 337 -32.90 -6.95 6.57
CA ASP A 337 -32.50 -8.26 7.07
C ASP A 337 -31.07 -8.11 7.60
N GLU A 338 -30.85 -8.50 8.86
CA GLU A 338 -29.50 -8.51 9.43
C GLU A 338 -28.55 -9.30 8.52
N PRO A 339 -27.37 -8.73 8.17
CA PRO A 339 -26.44 -9.44 7.32
C PRO A 339 -26.02 -10.75 7.99
N TRP A 340 -25.89 -11.80 7.18
CA TRP A 340 -25.43 -13.09 7.67
C TRP A 340 -24.04 -12.95 8.33
N ALA A 341 -23.89 -13.47 9.55
CA ALA A 341 -22.63 -13.46 10.29
C ALA A 341 -21.65 -14.54 9.76
N LEU A 342 -20.51 -14.11 9.24
CA LEU A 342 -19.40 -14.97 8.84
C LEU A 342 -18.70 -15.54 10.06
N GLN A 343 -18.45 -16.85 10.01
CA GLN A 343 -17.64 -17.54 11.01
C GLN A 343 -16.20 -17.68 10.50
N PRO A 344 -15.19 -17.52 11.38
CA PRO A 344 -13.81 -17.76 10.99
C PRO A 344 -13.63 -19.25 10.70
N TYR A 345 -12.89 -19.58 9.63
CA TYR A 345 -12.54 -20.98 9.36
C TYR A 345 -11.27 -21.41 10.11
N TRP A 346 -10.48 -20.43 10.56
CA TRP A 346 -9.30 -20.63 11.37
C TRP A 346 -9.18 -19.48 12.38
N MET A 347 -8.74 -19.83 13.58
CA MET A 347 -8.50 -18.89 14.68
C MET A 347 -7.22 -19.34 15.38
N SER A 348 -6.33 -18.40 15.69
CA SER A 348 -5.15 -18.68 16.49
C SER A 348 -5.55 -19.04 17.93
N ALA A 349 -4.62 -19.61 18.69
CA ALA A 349 -4.76 -19.59 20.15
C ALA A 349 -4.83 -18.13 20.64
N ASN A 350 -5.56 -17.90 21.74
CA ASN A 350 -5.64 -16.58 22.37
C ASN A 350 -4.22 -16.10 22.68
N PHE A 351 -3.93 -14.89 22.21
CA PHE A 351 -2.69 -14.22 22.54
C PHE A 351 -2.85 -13.41 23.81
N SER A 352 -1.74 -13.23 24.52
CA SER A 352 -1.66 -12.22 25.58
C SER A 352 -1.23 -10.86 25.03
N PHE A 353 -1.36 -10.62 23.72
CA PHE A 353 -0.97 -9.34 23.15
C PHE A 353 -1.93 -8.26 23.62
N SER A 354 -1.36 -7.16 24.07
CA SER A 354 -2.10 -6.01 24.58
C SER A 354 -2.66 -5.15 23.46
N SER A 355 -1.94 -5.03 22.33
CA SER A 355 -2.41 -4.23 21.19
C SER A 355 -1.67 -4.55 19.90
N ILE A 356 -2.26 -4.10 18.80
CA ILE A 356 -1.66 -4.12 17.47
C ILE A 356 -1.21 -2.72 17.15
N SER A 357 0.04 -2.62 16.72
CA SER A 357 0.64 -1.31 16.49
C SER A 357 0.66 -0.93 15.01
N ALA A 358 0.73 -1.92 14.11
CA ALA A 358 0.69 -1.72 12.66
C ALA A 358 0.62 -3.06 11.92
N TYR A 359 0.16 -3.02 10.67
CA TYR A 359 0.20 -4.14 9.73
C TYR A 359 0.52 -3.67 8.31
N SER A 360 1.14 -4.53 7.51
CA SER A 360 1.56 -4.18 6.15
C SER A 360 0.46 -4.46 5.16
N ASP A 361 0.56 -3.83 4.00
CA ASP A 361 -0.20 -4.25 2.84
C ASP A 361 0.04 -5.73 2.52
N PRO A 362 -1.00 -6.58 2.42
CA PRO A 362 -0.81 -7.99 2.16
C PRO A 362 -0.29 -8.24 0.74
N TRP A 363 0.75 -9.05 0.68
CA TRP A 363 1.36 -9.51 -0.54
C TRP A 363 0.77 -10.84 -0.98
N ARG A 364 0.75 -11.08 -2.30
CA ARG A 364 0.18 -12.28 -2.91
C ARG A 364 1.21 -13.00 -3.77
N ASP A 365 1.38 -14.30 -3.56
CA ASP A 365 1.95 -15.19 -4.58
C ASP A 365 0.92 -16.16 -5.16
N SER A 366 1.35 -17.20 -5.86
CA SER A 366 0.41 -18.18 -6.43
C SER A 366 -0.26 -19.09 -5.38
N GLN A 367 0.33 -19.26 -4.20
CA GLN A 367 -0.01 -20.26 -3.20
C GLN A 367 -0.46 -19.69 -1.85
N VAL A 368 0.03 -18.50 -1.47
CA VAL A 368 -0.21 -17.87 -0.17
C VAL A 368 -0.39 -16.36 -0.30
N SER A 369 -1.08 -15.78 0.68
CA SER A 369 -1.02 -14.37 1.02
C SER A 369 -0.10 -14.20 2.24
N ARG A 370 0.72 -13.16 2.25
CA ARG A 370 1.63 -12.82 3.35
C ARG A 370 1.38 -11.41 3.84
N LEU A 371 1.59 -11.17 5.13
CA LEU A 371 1.36 -9.90 5.79
C LEU A 371 2.31 -9.79 6.99
N SER A 372 2.99 -8.65 7.13
CA SER A 372 3.80 -8.34 8.32
C SER A 372 2.94 -7.59 9.33
N VAL A 373 2.97 -7.99 10.60
CA VAL A 373 2.20 -7.37 11.68
C VAL A 373 3.09 -7.12 12.88
N VAL A 374 2.86 -6.02 13.60
CA VAL A 374 3.56 -5.74 14.86
C VAL A 374 2.62 -5.95 16.03
N LEU A 375 2.95 -6.96 16.85
CA LEU A 375 2.19 -7.37 18.03
C LEU A 375 3.07 -7.19 19.27
N ASP A 376 2.63 -6.39 20.24
CA ASP A 376 3.43 -6.02 21.44
C ASP A 376 4.87 -5.59 21.13
N GLY A 377 5.05 -4.83 20.05
CA GLY A 377 6.36 -4.36 19.60
C GLY A 377 7.30 -5.43 19.04
N ILE A 378 6.79 -6.60 18.66
CA ILE A 378 7.51 -7.66 17.95
C ILE A 378 6.91 -7.81 16.54
N VAL A 379 7.77 -7.92 15.53
CA VAL A 379 7.33 -8.09 14.13
C VAL A 379 7.12 -9.58 13.82
N PHE A 380 5.90 -9.93 13.44
CA PHE A 380 5.50 -11.24 12.97
C PHE A 380 5.18 -11.21 11.48
N GLY A 381 5.40 -12.32 10.80
CA GLY A 381 4.91 -12.58 9.46
C GLY A 381 3.77 -13.58 9.52
N LEU A 382 2.56 -13.15 9.14
CA LEU A 382 1.40 -14.01 8.94
C LEU A 382 1.40 -14.55 7.50
N THR A 383 1.24 -15.86 7.36
CA THR A 383 1.06 -16.53 6.07
C THR A 383 -0.30 -17.23 6.04
N VAL A 384 -1.11 -16.89 5.04
CA VAL A 384 -2.45 -17.46 4.83
C VAL A 384 -2.47 -18.23 3.51
N PRO A 385 -2.53 -19.57 3.54
CA PRO A 385 -2.63 -20.38 2.33
C PRO A 385 -3.86 -20.05 1.48
N HIS A 386 -3.70 -20.09 0.16
CA HIS A 386 -4.82 -20.05 -0.79
C HIS A 386 -5.66 -21.34 -0.72
N ASP A 387 -4.98 -22.47 -0.51
CA ASP A 387 -5.58 -23.78 -0.30
C ASP A 387 -6.23 -23.86 1.08
N LYS A 388 -7.55 -24.02 1.12
CA LYS A 388 -8.36 -24.10 2.34
C LYS A 388 -8.05 -25.34 3.20
N SER A 389 -7.36 -26.33 2.66
CA SER A 389 -6.95 -27.53 3.41
C SER A 389 -5.71 -27.32 4.28
N LYS A 390 -5.04 -26.17 4.15
CA LYS A 390 -3.85 -25.81 4.92
C LYS A 390 -4.19 -24.68 5.88
N ASP A 391 -3.78 -24.86 7.14
CA ASP A 391 -3.97 -23.85 8.15
C ASP A 391 -3.03 -22.64 7.92
N PRO A 392 -3.52 -21.42 8.16
CA PRO A 392 -2.69 -20.25 8.39
C PRO A 392 -1.65 -20.47 9.49
N TRP A 393 -0.52 -19.78 9.39
CA TRP A 393 0.49 -19.74 10.46
C TRP A 393 1.16 -18.38 10.51
N TYR A 394 1.75 -18.05 11.64
CA TYR A 394 2.56 -16.84 11.82
C TYR A 394 3.86 -17.21 12.52
N GLN A 395 4.88 -16.39 12.30
CA GLN A 395 6.21 -16.57 12.89
C GLN A 395 6.84 -15.21 13.15
N GLN A 396 7.70 -15.13 14.16
CA GLN A 396 8.49 -13.92 14.39
C GLN A 396 9.50 -13.77 13.24
N ILE A 397 9.54 -12.60 12.61
CA ILE A 397 10.42 -12.32 11.47
C ILE A 397 11.47 -11.24 11.78
N SER A 398 11.39 -10.64 12.97
CA SER A 398 12.38 -9.68 13.46
C SER A 398 12.56 -9.80 14.97
N ASP A 399 13.81 -9.66 15.43
CA ASP A 399 14.17 -9.53 16.85
C ASP A 399 14.14 -8.07 17.33
N VAL A 400 13.79 -7.13 16.45
CA VAL A 400 13.75 -5.71 16.81
C VAL A 400 12.56 -5.47 17.73
N ASN A 401 12.88 -5.20 19.00
CA ASN A 401 11.90 -4.73 19.97
C ASN A 401 11.61 -3.25 19.70
N VAL A 402 10.40 -2.97 19.20
CA VAL A 402 9.98 -1.61 18.85
C VAL A 402 9.21 -0.89 19.93
N SER A 403 9.09 -1.46 21.14
CA SER A 403 8.39 -0.83 22.28
C SER A 403 8.88 0.56 22.68
N LYS A 404 10.06 0.98 22.21
CA LYS A 404 10.64 2.31 22.46
C LYS A 404 10.36 3.33 21.35
N PHE A 405 9.74 2.88 20.26
CA PHE A 405 9.52 3.68 19.06
C PHE A 405 8.03 3.79 18.79
N THR A 406 7.63 4.88 18.14
CA THR A 406 6.32 4.91 17.51
C THR A 406 6.46 4.33 16.11
N ILE A 407 5.55 3.44 15.74
CA ILE A 407 5.56 2.86 14.40
C ILE A 407 4.96 3.89 13.45
N ALA A 408 5.73 4.27 12.44
CA ALA A 408 5.27 5.19 11.41
C ALA A 408 4.48 4.45 10.34
N ASP A 409 5.05 3.34 9.85
CA ASP A 409 4.45 2.51 8.81
C ASP A 409 5.20 1.15 8.79
N ILE A 410 4.55 0.11 8.26
CA ILE A 410 5.15 -1.20 8.06
C ILE A 410 4.87 -1.71 6.65
N GLY A 411 5.93 -2.05 5.94
CA GLY A 411 5.89 -2.77 4.69
C GLY A 411 6.07 -4.29 4.87
N MET A 412 6.13 -5.00 3.75
CA MET A 412 6.33 -6.44 3.73
C MET A 412 7.71 -6.87 4.23
N ASN A 413 8.76 -6.06 4.04
CA ASN A 413 10.09 -6.37 4.55
C ASN A 413 10.80 -5.20 5.24
N LYS A 414 10.06 -4.12 5.49
CA LYS A 414 10.57 -2.90 6.11
C LYS A 414 9.62 -2.41 7.17
N LEU A 415 10.17 -1.85 8.21
CA LEU A 415 9.46 -1.17 9.27
C LEU A 415 10.03 0.24 9.38
N LEU A 416 9.15 1.23 9.40
CA LEU A 416 9.49 2.62 9.64
C LEU A 416 9.11 2.96 11.06
N LEU A 417 10.11 3.42 11.80
CA LEU A 417 10.01 3.80 13.19
C LEU A 417 10.33 5.27 13.29
N TYR A 418 9.63 5.97 14.18
CA TYR A 418 10.07 7.29 14.59
C TYR A 418 10.21 7.42 16.10
N GLU A 419 11.18 8.24 16.50
CA GLU A 419 11.49 8.57 17.88
C GLU A 419 11.60 10.10 17.99
N GLU A 420 10.89 10.71 18.92
CA GLU A 420 11.11 12.12 19.24
C GLU A 420 12.26 12.25 20.25
N LYS A 421 13.31 12.97 19.86
CA LYS A 421 14.49 13.20 20.70
C LYS A 421 14.96 14.64 20.59
N ASP A 422 15.01 15.33 21.72
CA ASP A 422 15.44 16.73 21.81
C ASP A 422 14.66 17.68 20.88
N GLY A 423 13.34 17.45 20.74
CA GLY A 423 12.47 18.21 19.84
C GLY A 423 12.73 17.96 18.35
N ARG A 424 13.36 16.83 18.01
CA ARG A 424 13.59 16.39 16.64
C ARG A 424 13.00 15.00 16.45
N THR A 425 12.30 14.80 15.34
CA THR A 425 11.81 13.48 14.98
C THR A 425 12.91 12.71 14.28
N ILE A 426 13.24 11.54 14.79
CA ILE A 426 14.21 10.64 14.18
C ILE A 426 13.47 9.54 13.44
N LEU A 427 13.62 9.47 12.12
CA LEU A 427 13.14 8.33 11.35
C LEU A 427 14.22 7.24 11.26
N THR A 428 13.82 6.00 11.55
CA THR A 428 14.65 4.81 11.41
C THR A 428 13.91 3.79 10.55
N THR A 429 14.58 3.25 9.53
CA THR A 429 14.05 2.12 8.76
C THR A 429 14.76 0.85 9.18
N VAL A 430 13.98 -0.18 9.46
CA VAL A 430 14.45 -1.52 9.85
C VAL A 430 14.03 -2.50 8.76
N GLY A 431 14.99 -3.14 8.11
CA GLY A 431 14.72 -4.26 7.20
C GLY A 431 14.62 -5.58 7.96
N PHE A 432 13.73 -6.47 7.55
CA PHE A 432 13.60 -7.84 8.06
C PHE A 432 13.36 -8.83 6.92
N LEU A 433 13.49 -10.12 7.20
CA LEU A 433 13.40 -11.20 6.21
C LEU A 433 12.36 -12.23 6.60
N TRP A 434 11.78 -12.86 5.58
CA TRP A 434 10.92 -14.03 5.74
C TRP A 434 11.76 -15.30 5.62
N ASP A 435 11.57 -16.29 6.49
CA ASP A 435 12.45 -17.49 6.56
C ASP A 435 12.49 -18.27 5.23
N ASN A 436 11.36 -18.34 4.53
CA ASN A 436 11.25 -19.01 3.24
C ASN A 436 12.04 -18.31 2.11
N ASP A 437 12.49 -17.09 2.33
CA ASP A 437 13.24 -16.34 1.34
C ASP A 437 14.77 -16.50 1.51
N THR A 438 15.23 -17.19 2.56
CA THR A 438 16.67 -17.41 2.82
C THR A 438 17.38 -18.23 1.73
N ASP A 439 16.64 -19.06 0.98
CA ASP A 439 17.17 -19.79 -0.18
C ASP A 439 17.31 -18.90 -1.43
N LEU A 440 16.60 -17.77 -1.49
CA LEU A 440 16.64 -16.83 -2.62
C LEU A 440 17.75 -15.78 -2.45
N PHE A 441 18.21 -15.54 -1.22
CA PHE A 441 19.20 -14.53 -0.91
C PHE A 441 20.53 -15.15 -0.48
N PRO A 442 21.63 -14.94 -1.22
CA PRO A 442 22.97 -15.30 -0.75
C PRO A 442 23.23 -14.70 0.63
N LYS A 443 23.85 -15.47 1.53
CA LYS A 443 24.08 -15.04 2.94
C LYS A 443 24.82 -13.71 3.08
N ASP A 444 25.61 -13.33 2.08
CA ASP A 444 26.34 -12.06 2.02
C ASP A 444 25.45 -10.84 1.65
N HIS A 445 24.18 -11.07 1.33
CA HIS A 445 23.16 -10.07 1.03
C HIS A 445 22.04 -10.00 2.07
N LEU A 446 22.12 -10.81 3.13
CA LEU A 446 21.19 -10.74 4.25
C LEU A 446 21.26 -9.33 4.83
N PRO A 447 20.12 -8.60 4.95
CA PRO A 447 20.05 -7.53 5.91
C PRO A 447 20.25 -8.21 7.27
N SER A 448 21.44 -8.12 7.84
CA SER A 448 21.53 -7.94 9.30
C SER A 448 20.48 -6.91 9.66
N ALA A 449 19.81 -6.97 10.81
CA ALA A 449 18.94 -5.88 11.26
C ALA A 449 19.75 -4.57 11.26
N VAL A 450 19.76 -3.89 10.12
CA VAL A 450 20.56 -2.70 9.90
C VAL A 450 19.67 -1.64 10.47
N GLY A 451 19.86 -1.38 11.76
CA GLY A 451 19.50 -0.09 12.31
C GLY A 451 20.26 0.93 11.47
N SER A 452 19.58 1.48 10.46
CA SER A 452 20.11 2.63 9.75
C SER A 452 20.32 3.74 10.78
N PRO A 453 21.42 4.51 10.71
CA PRO A 453 21.60 5.66 11.59
C PRO A 453 20.36 6.55 11.58
N SER A 454 19.82 6.74 12.78
CA SER A 454 18.82 7.72 13.19
C SER A 454 19.06 9.07 12.51
N ARG A 455 18.14 9.54 11.64
CA ARG A 455 18.20 10.91 11.11
C ARG A 455 17.23 11.82 11.86
N PRO A 456 17.70 12.84 12.58
CA PRO A 456 16.83 13.86 13.14
C PRO A 456 16.30 14.81 12.04
N PHE A 457 14.99 15.01 12.02
CA PHE A 457 14.27 16.05 11.30
C PHE A 457 13.87 17.15 12.29
N SER A 458 13.96 18.41 11.86
CA SER A 458 13.70 19.57 12.71
C SER A 458 12.22 20.00 12.75
N THR A 459 11.32 19.19 12.20
CA THR A 459 9.90 19.50 12.07
C THR A 459 9.08 18.60 12.97
N TYR A 460 8.13 19.22 13.69
CA TYR A 460 7.08 18.50 14.40
C TYR A 460 6.24 17.73 13.39
N ILE A 461 6.16 16.40 13.57
CA ILE A 461 5.22 15.56 12.84
C ILE A 461 3.81 15.95 13.31
N CYS A 462 2.89 16.12 12.35
CA CYS A 462 1.47 16.32 12.65
C CYS A 462 0.83 15.01 13.12
N ASP A 463 -0.40 15.06 13.62
CA ASP A 463 -1.19 13.87 13.97
C ASP A 463 -1.49 12.94 12.77
N LEU A 464 -1.07 13.32 11.56
CA LEU A 464 -1.19 12.54 10.34
C LEU A 464 -0.09 11.49 10.23
N VAL A 465 -0.50 10.25 10.00
CA VAL A 465 0.39 9.10 9.84
C VAL A 465 1.21 9.26 8.55
N PRO A 466 2.55 9.11 8.60
CA PRO A 466 3.37 9.10 7.38
C PRO A 466 2.98 7.94 6.47
N VAL A 467 3.02 8.16 5.14
CA VAL A 467 2.68 7.11 4.16
C VAL A 467 3.92 6.66 3.38
N PHE A 468 4.20 5.36 3.37
CA PHE A 468 5.37 4.77 2.71
C PHE A 468 5.00 3.83 1.57
N ASP A 469 5.67 4.01 0.43
CA ASP A 469 5.63 3.06 -0.67
C ASP A 469 6.94 2.27 -0.71
N GLU A 470 6.86 1.01 -0.27
CA GLU A 470 8.01 0.10 -0.25
C GLU A 470 8.56 -0.17 -1.65
N SER A 471 7.71 -0.10 -2.69
CA SER A 471 8.12 -0.44 -4.06
C SER A 471 9.10 0.59 -4.65
N SER A 472 8.91 1.88 -4.34
CA SER A 472 9.82 2.96 -4.75
C SER A 472 10.79 3.39 -3.67
N ASN A 473 10.57 2.99 -2.41
CA ASN A 473 11.21 3.55 -1.22
C ASN A 473 11.01 5.07 -1.16
N ARG A 474 9.74 5.49 -1.16
CA ARG A 474 9.36 6.87 -0.94
C ARG A 474 8.51 6.97 0.30
N LEU A 475 8.75 8.01 1.06
CA LEU A 475 7.99 8.32 2.26
C LEU A 475 7.48 9.75 2.13
N VAL A 476 6.20 9.94 2.43
CA VAL A 476 5.61 11.26 2.62
C VAL A 476 5.36 11.46 4.09
N VAL A 477 5.95 12.51 4.66
CA VAL A 477 5.78 12.91 6.05
C VAL A 477 5.00 14.21 6.10
N PHE A 478 3.98 14.25 6.94
CA PHE A 478 3.16 15.43 7.14
C PHE A 478 3.61 16.18 8.39
N SER A 479 3.66 17.50 8.28
CA SER A 479 4.05 18.42 9.35
C SER A 479 3.16 19.64 9.32
N LYS A 480 3.19 20.44 10.39
CA LYS A 480 2.27 21.58 10.53
C LYS A 480 2.50 22.60 9.40
N GLY A 481 1.62 22.57 8.40
CA GLY A 481 1.66 23.45 7.23
C GLY A 481 2.58 22.98 6.08
N SER A 482 3.16 21.77 6.14
CA SER A 482 3.94 21.25 5.01
C SER A 482 3.96 19.72 4.89
N CYS A 483 4.06 19.25 3.66
CA CYS A 483 4.27 17.85 3.28
C CYS A 483 5.71 17.67 2.80
N ILE A 484 6.43 16.69 3.34
CA ILE A 484 7.83 16.41 3.04
C ILE A 484 7.92 15.06 2.34
N LEU A 485 8.37 15.06 1.09
CA LEU A 485 8.68 13.85 0.34
C LEU A 485 10.16 13.49 0.49
N LEU A 486 10.41 12.30 1.00
CA LEU A 486 11.72 11.69 1.12
C LEU A 486 11.90 10.64 0.01
N ASP A 487 12.79 10.93 -0.94
CA ASP A 487 13.10 10.08 -2.08
C ASP A 487 14.51 9.46 -1.93
N PHE A 488 14.55 8.13 -1.77
CA PHE A 488 15.81 7.43 -1.53
C PHE A 488 16.60 7.13 -2.82
N ALA A 489 16.04 7.35 -4.02
CA ALA A 489 16.75 7.08 -5.27
C ALA A 489 17.83 8.14 -5.65
N TYR A 490 18.87 7.73 -6.41
CA TYR A 490 19.77 8.66 -7.10
C TYR A 490 19.09 9.20 -8.36
N LYS A 491 19.45 10.43 -8.76
CA LYS A 491 19.02 11.05 -10.02
C LYS A 491 19.94 10.66 -11.17
#